data_AF-A0A535J7I9-F1
#
_entry.id   AF-A0A535J7I9-F1
#
_cell.length_a   1.000
_cell.length_b   1.000
_cell.length_c   1.000
_cell.angle_alpha   90.00
_cell.angle_beta   90.00
_cell.angle_gamma   90.00
#
_symmetry.space_group_name_H-M   'P 1'
#
loop_
_entity.id
_entity.type
_entity.pdbx_description
1 polymer ?
#
loop_
_entity_poly.entity_id
_entity_poly.type
_entity_poly.pdbx_seq_one_letter_code
_entity_poly.pdbx_strand_id
1 'polypeptide(L)'
;MLAVGAFQYFRPLPVTAATSVAPASERFGVASALPWPAGGEAALYLEGAGAIGTSGAQSPIPMASTAKMMTALVVLEDHPLAFGQPGPVITVTRADVATFQAERTQNESVLPVTAGEQLTEYQLLQGLLLPSASNYGDMLARWDLGDVSTFVNRMNTRAAALGMSVTHYADVSGFSPLSVSVPSDLVALARTAMGQPVFAEIVAQPQATLPVAGTVHNLNTLLGQGGIVGIKTGHTDQAGGCFVTAADLSVDGTSVRVYGAVMGQPNALQGAFAAMSTLLHGLSPALHLRSIVHRNDVVASYRTPWGEAGSIVADQSVAWVLLDGTNVVRRVSLDELPATLPAGSRVGTLAIEAGAHRADVPLVTATAIQGPDTGWRLTRGF
;
A
#
# COMPACT_ATOMS: atom_id res chain seq x y z
N MET A 1 9.76 -54.30 46.58
CA MET A 1 8.72 -53.87 45.62
C MET A 1 8.32 -52.40 45.79
N LEU A 2 8.07 -51.90 47.01
CA LEU A 2 7.69 -50.50 47.25
C LEU A 2 8.66 -49.46 46.65
N ALA A 3 9.98 -49.65 46.79
CA ALA A 3 10.97 -48.75 46.21
C ALA A 3 10.96 -48.73 44.67
N VAL A 4 10.70 -49.88 44.03
CA VAL A 4 10.62 -49.99 42.56
C VAL A 4 9.31 -49.36 42.06
N GLY A 5 8.19 -49.60 42.75
CA GLY A 5 6.90 -48.97 42.42
C GLY A 5 6.93 -47.45 42.60
N ALA A 6 7.53 -46.94 43.68
CA ALA A 6 7.72 -45.50 43.89
C ALA A 6 8.62 -44.89 42.82
N PHE A 7 9.74 -45.52 42.49
CA PHE A 7 10.63 -45.06 41.42
C PHE A 7 9.91 -45.01 40.05
N GLN A 8 9.14 -46.05 39.71
CA GLN A 8 8.36 -46.07 38.46
C GLN A 8 7.30 -44.96 38.39
N TYR A 9 6.63 -44.70 39.52
CA TYR A 9 5.58 -43.69 39.61
C TYR A 9 6.11 -42.24 39.46
N PHE A 10 7.28 -41.95 40.05
CA PHE A 10 7.90 -40.61 40.05
C PHE A 10 8.91 -40.35 38.93
N ARG A 11 9.23 -41.34 38.09
CA ARG A 11 10.04 -41.14 36.88
C ARG A 11 9.45 -40.00 36.02
N PRO A 12 10.29 -39.13 35.39
CA PRO A 12 9.81 -38.09 34.49
C PRO A 12 8.84 -38.63 33.44
N LEU A 13 7.82 -37.85 33.11
CA LEU A 13 6.90 -38.21 32.06
C LEU A 13 7.48 -37.85 30.70
N PRO A 14 7.29 -38.69 29.68
CA PRO A 14 7.67 -38.33 28.32
C PRO A 14 6.87 -37.12 27.86
N VAL A 15 7.55 -36.21 27.15
CA VAL A 15 6.91 -35.10 26.46
C VAL A 15 6.14 -35.61 25.25
N THR A 16 5.04 -34.93 24.91
CA THR A 16 4.23 -35.28 23.74
C THR A 16 4.51 -34.30 22.61
N ALA A 17 4.98 -34.80 21.47
CA ALA A 17 5.08 -34.01 20.25
C ALA A 17 3.74 -33.96 19.53
N ALA A 18 3.38 -32.78 19.03
CA ALA A 18 2.26 -32.60 18.12
C ALA A 18 2.72 -32.60 16.66
N THR A 19 1.85 -33.04 15.77
CA THR A 19 2.10 -33.12 14.33
C THR A 19 1.15 -32.21 13.59
N SER A 20 1.70 -31.31 12.77
CA SER A 20 0.91 -30.45 11.87
C SER A 20 0.12 -31.31 10.88
N VAL A 21 -1.16 -30.96 10.70
CA VAL A 21 -2.04 -31.54 9.66
C VAL A 21 -2.49 -30.49 8.64
N ALA A 22 -2.19 -29.21 8.88
CA ALA A 22 -2.46 -28.14 7.93
C ALA A 22 -1.55 -28.24 6.69
N PRO A 23 -2.07 -27.96 5.48
CA PRO A 23 -1.25 -27.90 4.27
C PRO A 23 -0.25 -26.75 4.36
N ALA A 24 1.00 -27.00 3.95
CA ALA A 24 2.07 -26.00 3.96
C ALA A 24 1.82 -24.85 2.97
N SER A 25 1.07 -25.11 1.89
CA SER A 25 0.65 -24.07 0.96
C SER A 25 -0.65 -24.42 0.24
N GLU A 26 -1.37 -23.40 -0.21
CA GLU A 26 -2.60 -23.52 -0.96
C GLU A 26 -2.74 -22.36 -1.94
N ARG A 27 -3.15 -22.66 -3.18
CA ARG A 27 -3.39 -21.65 -4.21
C ARG A 27 -4.90 -21.36 -4.29
N PHE A 28 -5.27 -20.09 -4.18
CA PHE A 28 -6.65 -19.65 -4.29
C PHE A 28 -6.93 -19.14 -5.71
N GLY A 29 -7.94 -19.73 -6.38
CA GLY A 29 -8.33 -19.33 -7.73
C GLY A 29 -7.30 -19.66 -8.82
N VAL A 30 -7.57 -19.18 -10.04
CA VAL A 30 -6.68 -19.35 -11.20
C VAL A 30 -6.21 -17.97 -11.64
N ALA A 31 -4.90 -17.78 -11.78
CA ALA A 31 -4.35 -16.50 -12.20
C ALA A 31 -4.94 -16.06 -13.54
N SER A 32 -5.63 -14.92 -13.53
CA SER A 32 -6.14 -14.29 -14.74
C SER A 32 -5.11 -13.30 -15.30
N ALA A 33 -5.04 -13.22 -16.63
CA ALA A 33 -4.22 -12.22 -17.28
C ALA A 33 -4.92 -10.85 -17.18
N LEU A 34 -4.29 -9.89 -16.51
CA LEU A 34 -4.79 -8.53 -16.47
C LEU A 34 -4.60 -7.85 -17.84
N PRO A 35 -5.52 -6.94 -18.23
CA PRO A 35 -5.48 -6.27 -19.52
C PRO A 35 -4.47 -5.12 -19.50
N TRP A 36 -3.19 -5.46 -19.40
CA TRP A 36 -2.09 -4.50 -19.42
C TRP A 36 -2.09 -3.67 -20.72
N PRO A 37 -1.78 -2.37 -20.65
CA PRO A 37 -1.72 -1.54 -21.85
C PRO A 37 -0.59 -2.04 -22.77
N ALA A 38 -0.89 -2.09 -24.08
CA ALA A 38 0.07 -2.53 -25.10
C ALA A 38 1.15 -1.48 -25.39
N GLY A 39 0.90 -0.21 -25.05
CA GLY A 39 1.83 0.90 -25.18
C GLY A 39 2.11 1.56 -23.83
N GLY A 40 3.27 2.22 -23.73
CA GLY A 40 3.75 2.81 -22.47
C GLY A 40 4.04 1.76 -21.41
N GLU A 41 4.01 2.20 -20.15
CA GLU A 41 4.36 1.39 -18.99
C GLU A 41 3.29 1.50 -17.92
N ALA A 42 3.09 0.44 -17.12
CA ALA A 42 2.11 0.44 -16.03
C ALA A 42 2.58 -0.37 -14.81
N ALA A 43 2.00 -0.06 -13.65
CA ALA A 43 2.10 -0.85 -12.43
C ALA A 43 0.80 -0.80 -11.63
N LEU A 44 0.48 -1.90 -10.94
CA LEU A 44 -0.61 -1.99 -9.97
C LEU A 44 -0.13 -2.54 -8.63
N TYR A 45 -0.71 -2.03 -7.55
CA TYR A 45 -0.47 -2.46 -6.18
C TYR A 45 -1.78 -2.49 -5.41
N LEU A 46 -2.01 -3.57 -4.67
CA LEU A 46 -3.16 -3.73 -3.78
C LEU A 46 -2.69 -3.61 -2.34
N GLU A 47 -3.32 -2.70 -1.57
CA GLU A 47 -3.03 -2.55 -0.17
C GLU A 47 -3.29 -3.86 0.60
N GLY A 48 -2.34 -4.25 1.46
CA GLY A 48 -2.32 -5.54 2.12
C GLY A 48 -1.72 -6.67 1.28
N ALA A 49 -2.10 -6.81 0.00
CA ALA A 49 -1.63 -7.93 -0.84
C ALA A 49 -0.27 -7.68 -1.51
N GLY A 50 0.11 -6.42 -1.77
CA GLY A 50 1.38 -6.05 -2.37
C GLY A 50 1.30 -5.73 -3.86
N ALA A 51 2.44 -5.81 -4.54
CA ALA A 51 2.51 -5.57 -5.98
C ALA A 51 1.73 -6.64 -6.75
N ILE A 52 0.85 -6.20 -7.66
CA ILE A 52 0.08 -7.08 -8.53
C ILE A 52 0.87 -7.42 -9.79
N GLY A 53 1.52 -6.42 -10.38
CA GLY A 53 2.33 -6.60 -11.59
C GLY A 53 2.66 -5.29 -12.28
N THR A 54 3.42 -5.41 -13.37
CA THR A 54 3.89 -4.31 -14.21
C THR A 54 3.79 -4.67 -15.69
N SER A 55 3.76 -3.66 -16.56
CA SER A 55 3.87 -3.83 -18.01
C SER A 55 4.78 -2.79 -18.65
N GLY A 56 5.21 -3.04 -19.89
CA GLY A 56 6.20 -2.20 -20.58
C GLY A 56 7.62 -2.46 -20.09
N ALA A 57 8.57 -1.61 -20.51
CA ALA A 57 10.00 -1.83 -20.25
C ALA A 57 10.42 -1.54 -18.81
N GLN A 58 9.59 -0.84 -18.03
CA GLN A 58 9.94 -0.34 -16.69
C GLN A 58 11.24 0.47 -16.73
N SER A 59 11.33 1.35 -17.73
CA SER A 59 12.48 2.20 -18.01
C SER A 59 12.17 3.66 -17.66
N PRO A 60 13.13 4.43 -17.13
CA PRO A 60 12.88 5.81 -16.78
C PRO A 60 12.43 6.62 -18.00
N ILE A 61 11.19 7.11 -17.95
CA ILE A 61 10.60 7.99 -18.96
C ILE A 61 10.04 9.26 -18.30
N PRO A 62 9.87 10.36 -19.06
CA PRO A 62 9.38 11.62 -18.48
C PRO A 62 8.05 11.43 -17.76
N MET A 63 7.95 11.93 -16.53
CA MET A 63 6.80 11.68 -15.66
C MET A 63 5.71 12.77 -15.72
N ALA A 64 6.01 13.88 -16.42
CA ALA A 64 5.14 15.06 -16.47
C ALA A 64 4.70 15.52 -15.06
N SER A 65 3.52 16.13 -14.96
CA SER A 65 2.98 16.66 -13.70
C SER A 65 2.70 15.63 -12.59
N THR A 66 2.96 14.34 -12.78
CA THR A 66 2.96 13.39 -11.67
C THR A 66 4.08 13.69 -10.65
N ALA A 67 5.13 14.41 -11.07
CA ALA A 67 6.20 14.91 -10.18
C ALA A 67 5.69 15.76 -9.03
N LYS A 68 4.58 16.50 -9.25
CA LYS A 68 3.98 17.40 -8.26
C LYS A 68 3.46 16.67 -7.01
N MET A 69 3.29 15.34 -7.07
CA MET A 69 3.03 14.53 -5.87
C MET A 69 4.21 14.56 -4.89
N MET A 70 5.45 14.50 -5.39
CA MET A 70 6.64 14.59 -4.56
C MET A 70 6.81 16.00 -3.99
N THR A 71 6.54 17.02 -4.81
CA THR A 71 6.55 18.43 -4.36
C THR A 71 5.59 18.64 -3.19
N ALA A 72 4.35 18.17 -3.32
CA ALA A 72 3.37 18.26 -2.24
C ALA A 72 3.75 17.41 -1.02
N LEU A 73 4.30 16.21 -1.22
CA LEU A 73 4.75 15.35 -0.11
C LEU A 73 5.86 16.02 0.69
N VAL A 74 6.89 16.56 0.03
CA VAL A 74 8.00 17.24 0.70
C VAL A 74 7.51 18.44 1.49
N VAL A 75 6.66 19.28 0.89
CA VAL A 75 6.06 20.43 1.59
C VAL A 75 5.30 19.98 2.83
N LEU A 76 4.45 18.95 2.74
CA LEU A 76 3.67 18.46 3.89
C LEU A 76 4.52 17.75 4.95
N GLU A 77 5.71 17.26 4.60
CA GLU A 77 6.66 16.69 5.56
C GLU A 77 7.43 17.79 6.31
N ASP A 78 7.86 18.82 5.60
CA ASP A 78 8.66 19.91 6.14
C ASP A 78 7.75 20.97 6.84
N HIS A 79 6.50 21.09 6.40
CA HIS A 79 5.43 21.92 6.96
C HIS A 79 4.12 21.13 7.15
N PRO A 80 3.99 20.35 8.25
CA PRO A 80 2.81 19.54 8.47
C PRO A 80 1.52 20.34 8.65
N LEU A 81 0.48 19.98 7.91
CA LEU A 81 -0.88 20.51 8.05
C LEU A 81 -1.83 19.47 8.65
N ALA A 82 -2.64 19.89 9.61
CA ALA A 82 -3.78 19.11 10.07
C ALA A 82 -5.03 19.41 9.23
N PHE A 83 -5.99 18.48 9.24
CA PHE A 83 -7.26 18.64 8.55
C PHE A 83 -7.97 19.95 8.91
N GLY A 84 -8.43 20.69 7.90
CA GLY A 84 -9.09 21.98 8.07
C GLY A 84 -8.19 23.16 8.46
N GLN A 85 -6.87 22.98 8.57
CA GLN A 85 -5.94 24.09 8.79
C GLN A 85 -5.52 24.71 7.46
N PRO A 86 -5.53 26.06 7.34
CA PRO A 86 -5.08 26.73 6.12
C PRO A 86 -3.55 26.70 5.96
N GLY A 87 -2.81 26.60 7.07
CA GLY A 87 -1.36 26.78 7.09
C GLY A 87 -0.92 28.24 7.04
N PRO A 88 0.39 28.48 6.94
CA PRO A 88 0.97 29.81 6.77
C PRO A 88 0.46 30.51 5.51
N VAL A 89 0.49 31.85 5.53
CA VAL A 89 0.14 32.68 4.37
C VAL A 89 1.42 33.07 3.64
N ILE A 90 1.47 32.75 2.34
CA ILE A 90 2.53 33.11 1.41
C ILE A 90 2.06 34.32 0.60
N THR A 91 2.84 35.39 0.63
CA THR A 91 2.57 36.60 -0.18
C THR A 91 3.23 36.47 -1.55
N VAL A 92 2.43 36.57 -2.61
CA VAL A 92 2.91 36.55 -3.99
C VAL A 92 3.80 37.76 -4.26
N THR A 93 5.02 37.51 -4.72
CA THR A 93 5.99 38.56 -5.05
C THR A 93 5.93 38.94 -6.53
N ARG A 94 6.63 40.02 -6.91
CA ARG A 94 6.82 40.36 -8.34
C ARG A 94 7.63 39.31 -9.09
N ALA A 95 8.51 38.58 -8.39
CA ALA A 95 9.28 37.49 -8.99
C ALA A 95 8.34 36.32 -9.34
N ASP A 96 7.38 35.99 -8.47
CA ASP A 96 6.40 34.94 -8.75
C ASP A 96 5.49 35.28 -9.93
N VAL A 97 5.12 36.56 -10.08
CA VAL A 97 4.40 37.02 -11.28
C VAL A 97 5.28 36.86 -12.52
N ALA A 98 6.58 37.15 -12.45
CA ALA A 98 7.48 36.94 -13.58
C ALA A 98 7.64 35.44 -13.94
N THR A 99 7.75 34.55 -12.94
CA THR A 99 7.72 33.10 -13.11
C THR A 99 6.44 32.64 -13.80
N PHE A 100 5.27 33.07 -13.31
CA PHE A 100 3.99 32.77 -13.94
C PHE A 100 3.96 33.17 -15.43
N GLN A 101 4.45 34.36 -15.78
CA GLN A 101 4.49 34.79 -17.18
C GLN A 101 5.45 33.94 -18.02
N ALA A 102 6.62 33.61 -17.48
CA ALA A 102 7.61 32.81 -18.18
C ALA A 102 7.11 31.38 -18.45
N GLU A 103 6.60 30.70 -17.44
CA GLU A 103 6.05 29.33 -17.56
C GLU A 103 4.82 29.31 -18.50
N ARG A 104 3.97 30.34 -18.45
CA ARG A 104 2.85 30.48 -19.40
C ARG A 104 3.33 30.53 -20.85
N THR A 105 4.43 31.23 -21.13
CA THR A 105 4.99 31.27 -22.50
C THR A 105 5.58 29.94 -22.95
N GLN A 106 5.91 29.05 -22.01
CA GLN A 106 6.39 27.69 -22.28
C GLN A 106 5.24 26.68 -22.40
N ASN A 107 3.98 27.13 -22.30
CA ASN A 107 2.77 26.29 -22.28
C ASN A 107 2.72 25.31 -21.09
N GLU A 108 3.31 25.69 -19.96
CA GLU A 108 3.10 24.96 -18.72
C GLU A 108 1.67 25.16 -18.18
N SER A 109 1.21 24.21 -17.36
CA SER A 109 -0.03 24.39 -16.59
C SER A 109 0.24 25.41 -15.48
N VAL A 110 -0.40 26.57 -15.53
CA VAL A 110 -0.16 27.68 -14.59
C VAL A 110 -1.47 28.33 -14.15
N LEU A 111 -1.45 28.98 -12.99
CA LEU A 111 -2.57 29.79 -12.50
C LEU A 111 -2.23 31.27 -12.44
N PRO A 112 -3.15 32.18 -12.80
CA PRO A 112 -2.95 33.61 -12.64
C PRO A 112 -2.64 33.99 -11.20
N VAL A 113 -1.64 34.85 -11.03
CA VAL A 113 -1.27 35.44 -9.73
C VAL A 113 -1.01 36.94 -9.87
N THR A 114 -1.19 37.68 -8.79
CA THR A 114 -0.86 39.11 -8.74
C THR A 114 0.02 39.46 -7.55
N ALA A 115 0.95 40.39 -7.71
CA ALA A 115 1.84 40.78 -6.62
C ALA A 115 1.04 41.36 -5.44
N GLY A 116 1.33 40.88 -4.23
CA GLY A 116 0.59 41.24 -3.01
C GLY A 116 -0.63 40.36 -2.72
N GLU A 117 -1.00 39.45 -3.63
CA GLU A 117 -1.94 38.38 -3.35
C GLU A 117 -1.43 37.51 -2.18
N GLN A 118 -2.36 37.03 -1.36
CA GLN A 118 -2.06 36.17 -0.21
C GLN A 118 -2.70 34.81 -0.44
N LEU A 119 -1.87 33.78 -0.50
CA LEU A 119 -2.29 32.39 -0.65
C LEU A 119 -1.84 31.61 0.58
N THR A 120 -2.75 30.84 1.16
CA THR A 120 -2.39 29.91 2.23
C THR A 120 -1.60 28.72 1.67
N GLU A 121 -0.80 28.05 2.49
CA GLU A 121 -0.11 26.81 2.12
C GLU A 121 -1.09 25.80 1.52
N TYR A 122 -2.24 25.60 2.16
CA TYR A 122 -3.28 24.71 1.68
C TYR A 122 -3.80 25.10 0.28
N GLN A 123 -4.00 26.40 0.03
CA GLN A 123 -4.43 26.89 -1.29
C GLN A 123 -3.35 26.71 -2.37
N LEU A 124 -2.06 26.85 -2.02
CA LEU A 124 -0.97 26.55 -2.94
C LEU A 124 -0.93 25.05 -3.28
N LEU A 125 -1.11 24.18 -2.28
CA LEU A 125 -1.20 22.74 -2.50
C LEU A 125 -2.43 22.36 -3.34
N GLN A 126 -3.57 23.03 -3.14
CA GLN A 126 -4.76 22.85 -4.01
C GLN A 126 -4.46 23.24 -5.46
N GLY A 127 -3.86 24.41 -5.71
CA GLY A 127 -3.50 24.82 -7.07
C GLY A 127 -2.44 23.92 -7.71
N LEU A 128 -1.51 23.39 -6.91
CA LEU A 128 -0.49 22.44 -7.36
C LEU A 128 -1.11 21.09 -7.76
N LEU A 129 -2.06 20.56 -6.99
CA LEU A 129 -2.57 19.20 -7.15
C LEU A 129 -3.80 19.10 -8.06
N LEU A 130 -4.69 20.11 -8.04
CA LEU A 130 -5.97 20.08 -8.76
C LEU A 130 -5.83 20.49 -10.25
N PRO A 131 -5.57 21.78 -10.58
CA PRO A 131 -5.32 22.20 -11.96
C PRO A 131 -3.85 22.06 -12.39
N SER A 132 -2.99 21.51 -11.52
CA SER A 132 -1.61 21.17 -11.86
C SER A 132 -0.67 22.37 -12.07
N ALA A 133 -0.84 23.46 -11.32
CA ALA A 133 -0.09 24.70 -11.48
C ALA A 133 1.41 24.55 -11.17
N SER A 134 2.28 24.73 -12.17
CA SER A 134 3.74 24.73 -12.05
C SER A 134 4.23 25.89 -11.18
N ASN A 135 3.74 27.11 -11.44
CA ASN A 135 4.14 28.31 -10.72
C ASN A 135 3.88 28.22 -9.22
N TYR A 136 2.86 27.47 -8.80
CA TYR A 136 2.59 27.23 -7.37
C TYR A 136 3.58 26.26 -6.75
N GLY A 137 4.06 25.25 -7.49
CA GLY A 137 5.15 24.37 -7.03
C GLY A 137 6.44 25.15 -6.84
N ASP A 138 6.72 26.07 -7.76
CA ASP A 138 7.86 26.98 -7.72
C ASP A 138 7.81 27.95 -6.53
N MET A 139 6.62 28.48 -6.22
CA MET A 139 6.37 29.30 -5.03
C MET A 139 6.56 28.49 -3.74
N LEU A 140 6.00 27.28 -3.66
CA LEU A 140 6.14 26.39 -2.51
C LEU A 140 7.61 26.04 -2.27
N ALA A 141 8.36 25.70 -3.32
CA ALA A 141 9.78 25.37 -3.23
C ALA A 141 10.63 26.53 -2.71
N ARG A 142 10.39 27.76 -3.20
CA ARG A 142 11.07 28.97 -2.71
C ARG A 142 10.67 29.32 -1.28
N TRP A 143 9.42 29.09 -0.91
CA TRP A 143 8.94 29.36 0.44
C TRP A 143 9.55 28.41 1.48
N ASP A 144 9.61 27.11 1.18
CA ASP A 144 10.13 26.06 2.07
C ASP A 144 11.66 26.16 2.25
N LEU A 145 12.42 26.11 1.15
CA LEU A 145 13.89 25.99 1.20
C LEU A 145 14.65 27.19 0.59
N GLY A 146 13.96 28.28 0.29
CA GLY A 146 14.56 29.52 -0.22
C GLY A 146 14.83 29.54 -1.73
N ASP A 147 15.10 28.39 -2.35
CA ASP A 147 15.31 28.27 -3.79
C ASP A 147 14.88 26.90 -4.36
N VAL A 148 14.54 26.91 -5.65
CA VAL A 148 14.01 25.74 -6.37
C VAL A 148 15.06 24.62 -6.49
N SER A 149 16.34 24.94 -6.65
CA SER A 149 17.39 23.92 -6.83
C SER A 149 17.63 23.11 -5.55
N THR A 150 17.62 23.79 -4.40
CA THR A 150 17.70 23.14 -3.09
C THR A 150 16.49 22.23 -2.85
N PHE A 151 15.29 22.67 -3.25
CA PHE A 151 14.09 21.86 -3.18
C PHE A 151 14.13 20.63 -4.10
N VAL A 152 14.62 20.75 -5.34
CA VAL A 152 14.80 19.60 -6.23
C VAL A 152 15.78 18.58 -5.65
N ASN A 153 16.83 19.01 -4.96
CA ASN A 153 17.74 18.11 -4.24
C ASN A 153 17.02 17.38 -3.08
N ARG A 154 16.15 18.06 -2.35
CA ARG A 154 15.28 17.47 -1.31
C ARG A 154 14.33 16.42 -1.90
N MET A 155 13.70 16.69 -3.05
CA MET A 155 12.85 15.73 -3.77
C MET A 155 13.61 14.46 -4.17
N ASN A 156 14.81 14.59 -4.74
CA ASN A 156 15.64 13.44 -5.11
C ASN A 156 16.12 12.63 -3.89
N THR A 157 16.48 13.32 -2.81
CA THR A 157 16.83 12.68 -1.53
C THR A 157 15.64 11.89 -0.98
N ARG A 158 14.43 12.46 -1.08
CA ARG A 158 13.21 11.80 -0.62
C ARG A 158 12.85 10.59 -1.48
N ALA A 159 12.99 10.68 -2.81
CA ALA A 159 12.83 9.54 -3.71
C ALA A 159 13.76 8.38 -3.33
N ALA A 160 15.05 8.65 -3.11
CA ALA A 160 15.99 7.63 -2.67
C ALA A 160 15.57 6.98 -1.33
N ALA A 161 15.10 7.77 -0.36
CA ALA A 161 14.62 7.26 0.93
C ALA A 161 13.34 6.42 0.81
N LEU A 162 12.53 6.62 -0.24
CA LEU A 162 11.36 5.80 -0.56
C LEU A 162 11.71 4.55 -1.39
N GLY A 163 12.98 4.35 -1.74
CA GLY A 163 13.42 3.26 -2.61
C GLY A 163 13.07 3.47 -4.08
N MET A 164 12.74 4.70 -4.49
CA MET A 164 12.45 5.08 -5.88
C MET A 164 13.77 5.22 -6.68
N SER A 165 14.49 4.10 -6.82
CA SER A 165 15.88 4.09 -7.29
C SER A 165 16.06 4.47 -8.76
N VAL A 166 14.97 4.52 -9.54
CA VAL A 166 14.99 4.85 -10.97
C VAL A 166 14.54 6.30 -11.21
N THR A 167 13.88 6.90 -10.22
CA THR A 167 13.31 8.24 -10.32
C THR A 167 14.37 9.33 -10.17
N HIS A 168 14.28 10.34 -11.03
CA HIS A 168 15.06 11.57 -10.92
C HIS A 168 14.16 12.78 -11.19
N TYR A 169 14.27 13.81 -10.34
CA TYR A 169 13.63 15.10 -10.52
C TYR A 169 14.65 16.12 -11.00
N ALA A 170 14.36 16.77 -12.13
CA ALA A 170 15.12 17.91 -12.64
C ALA A 170 14.45 19.26 -12.33
N ASP A 171 13.18 19.22 -11.95
CA ASP A 171 12.35 20.37 -11.57
C ASP A 171 11.26 19.94 -10.56
N VAL A 172 10.50 20.91 -10.06
CA VAL A 172 9.41 20.68 -9.09
C VAL A 172 8.07 20.38 -9.76
N SER A 173 7.98 20.59 -11.07
CA SER A 173 6.73 20.56 -11.83
C SER A 173 6.59 19.31 -12.69
N GLY A 174 7.71 18.67 -13.04
CA GLY A 174 7.81 17.57 -13.99
C GLY A 174 7.72 17.99 -15.45
N PHE A 175 7.77 19.29 -15.76
CA PHE A 175 7.73 19.80 -17.14
C PHE A 175 8.99 19.43 -17.92
N SER A 176 10.14 19.48 -17.26
CA SER A 176 11.43 19.05 -17.78
C SER A 176 11.36 17.58 -18.22
N PRO A 177 11.77 17.24 -19.45
CA PRO A 177 11.84 15.86 -19.89
C PRO A 177 12.92 15.05 -19.14
N LEU A 178 13.75 15.71 -18.33
CA LEU A 178 14.73 15.06 -17.46
C LEU A 178 14.14 14.64 -16.11
N SER A 179 12.93 15.09 -15.77
CA SER A 179 12.16 14.57 -14.64
C SER A 179 11.52 13.24 -15.02
N VAL A 180 12.21 12.13 -14.73
CA VAL A 180 11.89 10.78 -15.19
C VAL A 180 11.58 9.82 -14.04
N SER A 181 10.71 8.84 -14.28
CA SER A 181 10.31 7.83 -13.29
C SER A 181 9.92 6.54 -14.00
N VAL A 182 9.62 5.51 -13.21
CA VAL A 182 8.91 4.30 -13.62
C VAL A 182 7.57 4.17 -12.86
N PRO A 183 6.60 3.41 -13.37
CA PRO A 183 5.30 3.25 -12.73
C PRO A 183 5.37 2.69 -11.29
N SER A 184 6.29 1.75 -11.02
CA SER A 184 6.45 1.17 -9.67
C SER A 184 6.89 2.21 -8.63
N ASP A 185 7.80 3.11 -9.01
CA ASP A 185 8.26 4.20 -8.16
C ASP A 185 7.12 5.20 -7.88
N LEU A 186 6.35 5.55 -8.91
CA LEU A 186 5.17 6.43 -8.74
C LEU A 186 4.10 5.80 -7.85
N VAL A 187 3.93 4.47 -7.89
CA VAL A 187 3.05 3.76 -6.96
C VAL A 187 3.58 3.82 -5.52
N ALA A 188 4.89 3.71 -5.31
CA ALA A 188 5.49 3.87 -3.97
C ALA A 188 5.28 5.30 -3.43
N LEU A 189 5.48 6.31 -4.28
CA LEU A 189 5.19 7.71 -3.96
C LEU A 189 3.70 7.91 -3.62
N ALA A 190 2.80 7.40 -4.46
CA ALA A 190 1.35 7.52 -4.27
C ALA A 190 0.89 6.94 -2.93
N ARG A 191 1.40 5.77 -2.56
CA ARG A 191 1.10 5.13 -1.26
C ARG A 191 1.55 5.98 -0.08
N THR A 192 2.75 6.55 -0.18
CA THR A 192 3.31 7.40 0.87
C THR A 192 2.53 8.72 0.98
N ALA A 193 2.30 9.38 -0.15
CA ALA A 193 1.60 10.66 -0.19
C ALA A 193 0.14 10.54 0.25
N MET A 194 -0.58 9.48 -0.15
CA MET A 194 -1.95 9.24 0.32
C MET A 194 -2.03 8.87 1.81
N GLY A 195 -0.91 8.54 2.45
CA GLY A 195 -0.83 8.43 3.90
C GLY A 195 -0.88 9.78 4.63
N GLN A 196 -0.62 10.90 3.94
CA GLN A 196 -0.78 12.25 4.46
C GLN A 196 -2.26 12.67 4.34
N PRO A 197 -2.99 12.91 5.45
CA PRO A 197 -4.43 13.17 5.40
C PRO A 197 -4.80 14.37 4.54
N VAL A 198 -4.03 15.45 4.60
CA VAL A 198 -4.27 16.68 3.81
C VAL A 198 -4.01 16.46 2.32
N PHE A 199 -3.00 15.67 1.96
CA PHE A 199 -2.76 15.31 0.55
C PHE A 199 -3.94 14.52 0.00
N ALA A 200 -4.37 13.47 0.72
CA ALA A 200 -5.50 12.63 0.33
C ALA A 200 -6.81 13.43 0.23
N GLU A 201 -7.02 14.36 1.14
CA GLU A 201 -8.14 15.30 1.09
C GLU A 201 -8.12 16.16 -0.18
N ILE A 202 -7.00 16.83 -0.46
CA ILE A 202 -6.89 17.75 -1.60
C ILE A 202 -7.12 17.00 -2.91
N VAL A 203 -6.47 15.86 -3.15
CA VAL A 203 -6.59 15.15 -4.44
C VAL A 203 -7.99 14.55 -4.67
N ALA A 204 -8.78 14.40 -3.60
CA ALA A 204 -10.17 13.97 -3.66
C ALA A 204 -11.17 15.13 -3.93
N GLN A 205 -10.70 16.38 -3.98
CA GLN A 205 -11.57 17.52 -4.28
C GLN A 205 -11.86 17.62 -5.78
N PRO A 206 -13.12 17.84 -6.19
CA PRO A 206 -13.44 18.08 -7.60
C PRO A 206 -13.02 19.48 -8.07
N GLN A 207 -12.98 20.45 -7.16
CA GLN A 207 -12.62 21.83 -7.44
C GLN A 207 -12.24 22.56 -6.14
N ALA A 208 -11.55 23.69 -6.29
CA ALA A 208 -11.27 24.66 -5.21
C ALA A 208 -11.48 26.08 -5.74
N THR A 209 -11.68 27.05 -4.84
CA THR A 209 -11.71 28.47 -5.20
C THR A 209 -10.51 29.17 -4.60
N LEU A 210 -9.68 29.72 -5.46
CA LEU A 210 -8.42 30.36 -5.10
C LEU A 210 -8.53 31.88 -5.28
N PRO A 211 -7.83 32.68 -4.46
CA PRO A 211 -7.58 34.09 -4.73
C PRO A 211 -7.07 34.28 -6.15
N VAL A 212 -7.51 35.36 -6.83
CA VAL A 212 -7.14 35.77 -8.20
C VAL A 212 -7.51 34.75 -9.30
N ALA A 213 -7.06 33.51 -9.21
CA ALA A 213 -7.31 32.43 -10.16
C ALA A 213 -8.79 31.98 -10.21
N GLY A 214 -9.58 32.23 -9.16
CA GLY A 214 -10.99 31.86 -9.10
C GLY A 214 -11.20 30.36 -8.90
N THR A 215 -12.30 29.83 -9.41
CA THR A 215 -12.59 28.39 -9.31
C THR A 215 -11.70 27.60 -10.25
N VAL A 216 -10.95 26.66 -9.70
CA VAL A 216 -10.09 25.72 -10.40
C VAL A 216 -10.62 24.31 -10.24
N HIS A 217 -10.45 23.48 -11.27
CA HIS A 217 -11.00 22.12 -11.30
C HIS A 217 -9.90 21.08 -11.25
N ASN A 218 -10.21 19.93 -10.67
CA ASN A 218 -9.37 18.75 -10.74
C ASN A 218 -9.29 18.24 -12.19
N LEU A 219 -8.08 18.07 -12.72
CA LEU A 219 -7.89 17.52 -14.07
C LEU A 219 -8.20 16.03 -14.17
N ASN A 220 -8.33 15.32 -13.04
CA ASN A 220 -8.77 13.93 -13.01
C ASN A 220 -10.28 13.83 -13.29
N THR A 221 -10.65 13.68 -14.56
CA THR A 221 -12.06 13.53 -14.96
C THR A 221 -12.66 12.19 -14.54
N LEU A 222 -11.85 11.23 -14.07
CA LEU A 222 -12.32 9.95 -13.53
C LEU A 222 -12.59 9.99 -12.02
N LEU A 223 -12.36 11.12 -11.35
CA LEU A 223 -12.61 11.25 -9.92
C LEU A 223 -14.06 10.87 -9.57
N GLY A 224 -14.24 9.99 -8.59
CA GLY A 224 -15.54 9.47 -8.17
C GLY A 224 -16.09 8.34 -9.06
N GLN A 225 -15.40 7.93 -10.12
CA GLN A 225 -15.82 6.85 -11.02
C GLN A 225 -15.01 5.59 -10.77
N GLY A 226 -15.67 4.42 -10.77
CA GLY A 226 -14.97 3.13 -10.61
C GLY A 226 -14.15 3.01 -9.30
N GLY A 227 -14.56 3.74 -8.25
CA GLY A 227 -13.86 3.78 -6.97
C GLY A 227 -12.68 4.77 -6.92
N ILE A 228 -12.37 5.48 -8.01
CA ILE A 228 -11.22 6.40 -8.06
C ILE A 228 -11.40 7.58 -7.10
N VAL A 229 -10.43 7.76 -6.20
CA VAL A 229 -10.39 8.81 -5.17
C VAL A 229 -9.23 9.81 -5.36
N GLY A 230 -8.45 9.68 -6.44
CA GLY A 230 -7.28 10.49 -6.74
C GLY A 230 -6.52 9.96 -7.97
N ILE A 231 -5.26 10.32 -8.23
CA ILE A 231 -4.43 11.26 -7.48
C ILE A 231 -3.94 12.38 -8.40
N LYS A 232 -3.18 12.05 -9.44
CA LYS A 232 -2.51 13.06 -10.26
C LYS A 232 -2.39 12.65 -11.71
N THR A 233 -2.77 13.59 -12.58
CA THR A 233 -2.58 13.53 -14.03
C THR A 233 -1.28 14.20 -14.45
N GLY A 234 -0.72 13.79 -15.59
CA GLY A 234 0.41 14.47 -16.22
C GLY A 234 0.44 14.24 -17.72
N HIS A 235 0.80 15.28 -18.47
CA HIS A 235 1.02 15.17 -19.91
C HIS A 235 2.04 16.22 -20.37
N THR A 236 2.95 15.79 -21.24
CA THR A 236 3.73 16.62 -22.16
C THR A 236 3.89 15.83 -23.46
N ASP A 237 4.33 16.47 -24.53
CA ASP A 237 4.60 15.78 -25.80
C ASP A 237 5.65 14.67 -25.64
N GLN A 238 6.64 14.89 -24.77
CA GLN A 238 7.72 13.94 -24.47
C GLN A 238 7.28 12.81 -23.52
N ALA A 239 6.39 13.09 -22.58
CA ALA A 239 5.92 12.12 -21.58
C ALA A 239 4.77 11.23 -22.08
N GLY A 240 4.07 11.65 -23.13
CA GLY A 240 2.75 11.09 -23.45
C GLY A 240 1.76 11.33 -22.31
N GLY A 241 0.77 10.46 -22.16
CA GLY A 241 -0.18 10.46 -21.05
C GLY A 241 0.38 9.73 -19.83
N CYS A 242 0.39 10.41 -18.69
CA CYS A 242 0.72 9.85 -17.39
C CYS A 242 -0.47 10.01 -16.43
N PHE A 243 -0.77 8.96 -15.66
CA PHE A 243 -1.81 9.01 -14.64
C PHE A 243 -1.47 8.10 -13.47
N VAL A 244 -1.52 8.68 -12.27
CA VAL A 244 -1.37 7.95 -11.01
C VAL A 244 -2.68 8.05 -10.24
N THR A 245 -3.19 6.91 -9.81
CA THR A 245 -4.50 6.77 -9.20
C THR A 245 -4.45 6.01 -7.89
N ALA A 246 -5.40 6.32 -7.02
CA ALA A 246 -5.86 5.46 -5.94
C ALA A 246 -7.34 5.18 -6.18
N ALA A 247 -7.75 3.93 -6.02
CA ALA A 247 -9.13 3.49 -6.19
C ALA A 247 -9.55 2.56 -5.05
N ASP A 248 -10.73 2.83 -4.49
CA ASP A 248 -11.39 1.99 -3.49
C ASP A 248 -12.37 1.04 -4.19
N LEU A 249 -11.98 -0.23 -4.26
CA LEU A 249 -12.80 -1.28 -4.85
C LEU A 249 -13.59 -1.99 -3.75
N SER A 250 -14.87 -2.25 -3.99
CA SER A 250 -15.69 -3.09 -3.11
C SER A 250 -15.60 -4.54 -3.58
N VAL A 251 -14.98 -5.40 -2.78
CA VAL A 251 -14.77 -6.82 -3.05
C VAL A 251 -15.46 -7.64 -1.98
N ASP A 252 -16.50 -8.39 -2.35
CA ASP A 252 -17.28 -9.24 -1.44
C ASP A 252 -17.72 -8.51 -0.14
N GLY A 253 -18.12 -7.23 -0.27
CA GLY A 253 -18.54 -6.38 0.85
C GLY A 253 -17.41 -5.74 1.65
N THR A 254 -16.14 -5.96 1.27
CA THR A 254 -14.95 -5.35 1.86
C THR A 254 -14.37 -4.29 0.94
N SER A 255 -14.09 -3.09 1.46
CA SER A 255 -13.38 -2.06 0.70
C SER A 255 -11.88 -2.32 0.73
N VAL A 256 -11.24 -2.31 -0.44
CA VAL A 256 -9.79 -2.41 -0.59
C VAL A 256 -9.25 -1.31 -1.47
N ARG A 257 -8.06 -0.81 -1.14
CA ARG A 257 -7.40 0.23 -1.91
C ARG A 257 -6.41 -0.34 -2.91
N VAL A 258 -6.54 0.09 -4.15
CA VAL A 258 -5.61 -0.18 -5.24
C VAL A 258 -4.92 1.11 -5.63
N TYR A 259 -3.60 1.05 -5.79
CA TYR A 259 -2.79 2.10 -6.37
C TYR A 259 -2.35 1.67 -7.77
N GLY A 260 -2.40 2.59 -8.71
CA GLY A 260 -1.98 2.33 -10.08
C GLY A 260 -1.24 3.51 -10.68
N ALA A 261 -0.26 3.22 -11.52
CA ALA A 261 0.40 4.22 -12.35
C ALA A 261 0.47 3.73 -13.80
N VAL A 262 0.16 4.60 -14.74
CA VAL A 262 0.42 4.43 -16.17
C VAL A 262 1.24 5.61 -16.66
N MET A 263 2.23 5.34 -17.51
CA MET A 263 3.14 6.34 -18.07
C MET A 263 3.31 6.10 -19.57
N GLY A 264 3.68 7.13 -20.34
CA GLY A 264 3.97 6.98 -21.77
C GLY A 264 2.76 6.57 -22.62
N GLN A 265 1.54 6.83 -22.17
CA GLN A 265 0.35 6.39 -22.88
C GLN A 265 0.11 7.25 -24.13
N PRO A 266 -0.27 6.66 -25.28
CA PRO A 266 -0.63 7.42 -26.47
C PRO A 266 -1.91 8.23 -26.24
N ASN A 267 -2.23 9.20 -27.11
CA ASN A 267 -3.45 10.01 -27.01
C ASN A 267 -3.56 10.82 -25.69
N ALA A 268 -2.43 11.31 -25.20
CA ALA A 268 -2.33 12.18 -24.02
C ALA A 268 -3.09 11.61 -22.80
N LEU A 269 -3.74 12.46 -22.00
CA LEU A 269 -4.48 12.03 -20.81
C LEU A 269 -5.63 11.06 -21.12
N GLN A 270 -6.24 11.13 -22.31
CA GLN A 270 -7.34 10.23 -22.68
C GLN A 270 -6.86 8.78 -22.74
N GLY A 271 -5.67 8.52 -23.31
CA GLY A 271 -5.10 7.17 -23.31
C GLY A 271 -4.71 6.69 -21.91
N ALA A 272 -4.18 7.59 -21.07
CA ALA A 272 -3.86 7.25 -19.67
C ALA A 272 -5.12 6.86 -18.87
N PHE A 273 -6.21 7.61 -19.02
CA PHE A 273 -7.49 7.28 -18.40
C PHE A 273 -8.09 5.97 -18.92
N ALA A 274 -8.02 5.74 -20.24
CA ALA A 274 -8.51 4.50 -20.84
C ALA A 274 -7.72 3.27 -20.36
N ALA A 275 -6.39 3.36 -20.35
CA ALA A 275 -5.50 2.31 -19.85
C ALA A 275 -5.80 1.98 -18.38
N MET A 276 -5.87 2.99 -17.52
CA MET A 276 -6.12 2.77 -16.09
C MET A 276 -7.53 2.22 -15.82
N SER A 277 -8.55 2.74 -16.50
CA SER A 277 -9.92 2.24 -16.36
C SER A 277 -10.03 0.77 -16.78
N THR A 278 -9.36 0.41 -17.88
CA THR A 278 -9.30 -0.98 -18.37
C THR A 278 -8.62 -1.91 -17.36
N LEU A 279 -7.50 -1.46 -16.77
CA LEU A 279 -6.80 -2.19 -15.72
C LEU A 279 -7.65 -2.40 -14.47
N LEU A 280 -8.27 -1.35 -13.93
CA LEU A 280 -9.12 -1.45 -12.73
C LEU A 280 -10.36 -2.32 -12.98
N HIS A 281 -10.98 -2.19 -14.16
CA HIS A 281 -12.13 -3.02 -14.53
C HIS A 281 -11.76 -4.51 -14.68
N GLY A 282 -10.60 -4.81 -15.25
CA GLY A 282 -10.09 -6.19 -15.36
C GLY A 282 -9.60 -6.77 -14.03
N LEU A 283 -9.13 -5.92 -13.11
CA LEU A 283 -8.67 -6.34 -11.78
C LEU A 283 -9.82 -6.72 -10.85
N SER A 284 -10.89 -5.91 -10.82
CA SER A 284 -11.99 -6.09 -9.86
C SER A 284 -12.58 -7.51 -9.79
N PRO A 285 -12.87 -8.21 -10.91
CA PRO A 285 -13.43 -9.57 -10.87
C PRO A 285 -12.41 -10.65 -10.48
N ALA A 286 -11.11 -10.33 -10.46
CA ALA A 286 -10.07 -11.26 -10.04
C ALA A 286 -9.75 -11.13 -8.54
N LEU A 287 -10.35 -10.17 -7.83
CA LEU A 287 -10.19 -9.98 -6.40
C LEU A 287 -11.34 -10.64 -5.66
N HIS A 288 -11.01 -11.37 -4.60
CA HIS A 288 -11.99 -12.02 -3.76
C HIS A 288 -11.58 -12.05 -2.30
N LEU A 289 -12.56 -11.90 -1.40
CA LEU A 289 -12.35 -12.18 0.01
C LEU A 289 -12.24 -13.70 0.21
N ARG A 290 -11.08 -14.15 0.69
CA ARG A 290 -10.81 -15.56 1.01
C ARG A 290 -10.64 -15.73 2.50
N SER A 291 -11.41 -16.65 3.08
CA SER A 291 -11.15 -17.12 4.44
C SER A 291 -9.97 -18.09 4.40
N ILE A 292 -8.90 -17.76 5.13
CA ILE A 292 -7.63 -18.47 5.09
C ILE A 292 -7.52 -19.49 6.21
N VAL A 293 -8.06 -19.15 7.38
CA VAL A 293 -8.24 -20.02 8.54
C VAL A 293 -9.40 -19.46 9.37
N HIS A 294 -10.22 -20.32 9.95
CA HIS A 294 -11.25 -19.96 10.92
C HIS A 294 -10.77 -20.30 12.33
N ARG A 295 -11.27 -19.56 13.32
CA ARG A 295 -11.21 -20.00 14.71
C ARG A 295 -11.78 -21.41 14.82
N ASN A 296 -11.09 -22.28 15.54
CA ASN A 296 -11.36 -23.70 15.73
C ASN A 296 -11.01 -24.63 14.55
N ASP A 297 -10.44 -24.13 13.46
CA ASP A 297 -9.87 -25.01 12.42
C ASP A 297 -8.74 -25.85 13.02
N VAL A 298 -8.74 -27.15 12.73
CA VAL A 298 -7.72 -28.08 13.21
C VAL A 298 -6.43 -27.88 12.42
N VAL A 299 -5.36 -27.47 13.12
CA VAL A 299 -4.05 -27.17 12.53
C VAL A 299 -3.04 -28.27 12.80
N ALA A 300 -3.12 -28.89 13.98
CA ALA A 300 -2.26 -30.00 14.38
C ALA A 300 -3.03 -31.01 15.23
N SER A 301 -2.46 -32.20 15.38
CA SER A 301 -2.97 -33.25 16.26
C SER A 301 -1.86 -33.80 17.13
N TYR A 302 -2.21 -34.37 18.28
CA TYR A 302 -1.26 -35.05 19.16
C TYR A 302 -1.80 -36.40 19.61
N ARG A 303 -0.86 -37.30 19.94
CA ARG A 303 -1.14 -38.54 20.65
C ARG A 303 -0.11 -38.71 21.75
N THR A 304 -0.57 -38.73 22.98
CA THR A 304 0.29 -38.91 24.15
C THR A 304 0.77 -40.36 24.27
N PRO A 305 1.89 -40.61 24.96
CA PRO A 305 2.37 -41.97 25.26
C PRO A 305 1.40 -42.82 26.10
N TRP A 306 0.45 -42.20 26.80
CA TRP A 306 -0.61 -42.89 27.57
C TRP A 306 -1.94 -43.02 26.82
N GLY A 307 -1.97 -42.70 25.52
CA GLY A 307 -3.08 -43.04 24.65
C GLY A 307 -4.13 -41.94 24.46
N GLU A 308 -4.08 -40.85 25.23
CA GLU A 308 -4.89 -39.65 24.94
C GLU A 308 -4.51 -39.09 23.58
N ALA A 309 -5.50 -38.64 22.81
CA ALA A 309 -5.32 -37.94 21.55
C ALA A 309 -6.24 -36.72 21.50
N GLY A 310 -5.81 -35.69 20.79
CA GLY A 310 -6.57 -34.46 20.65
C GLY A 310 -6.09 -33.58 19.50
N SER A 311 -6.78 -32.46 19.34
CA SER A 311 -6.53 -31.48 18.29
C SER A 311 -5.98 -30.19 18.87
N ILE A 312 -5.13 -29.54 18.09
CA ILE A 312 -4.68 -28.18 18.29
C ILE A 312 -5.32 -27.33 17.19
N VAL A 313 -5.99 -26.26 17.60
CA VAL A 313 -6.82 -25.44 16.74
C VAL A 313 -6.35 -24.00 16.69
N ALA A 314 -6.72 -23.30 15.62
CA ALA A 314 -6.52 -21.85 15.50
C ALA A 314 -7.40 -21.08 16.49
N ASP A 315 -6.83 -20.12 17.23
CA ASP A 315 -7.56 -19.28 18.19
C ASP A 315 -8.26 -18.06 17.55
N GLN A 316 -7.99 -17.78 16.28
CA GLN A 316 -8.58 -16.65 15.55
C GLN A 316 -8.79 -16.98 14.07
N SER A 317 -9.73 -16.26 13.46
CA SER A 317 -9.98 -16.31 12.02
C SER A 317 -9.11 -15.29 11.29
N VAL A 318 -8.66 -15.64 10.08
CA VAL A 318 -7.96 -14.73 9.16
C VAL A 318 -8.66 -14.81 7.81
N ALA A 319 -9.07 -13.65 7.29
CA ALA A 319 -9.59 -13.51 5.95
C ALA A 319 -8.92 -12.31 5.26
N TRP A 320 -8.57 -12.48 3.99
CA TRP A 320 -7.91 -11.45 3.19
C TRP A 320 -8.54 -11.35 1.82
N VAL A 321 -8.54 -10.14 1.24
CA VAL A 321 -8.84 -9.98 -0.18
C VAL A 321 -7.60 -10.37 -0.97
N LEU A 322 -7.71 -11.45 -1.74
CA LEU A 322 -6.63 -12.00 -2.53
C LEU A 322 -6.95 -11.88 -4.02
N LEU A 323 -5.90 -11.68 -4.81
CA LEU A 323 -5.96 -11.87 -6.25
C LEU A 323 -6.02 -13.36 -6.57
N ASP A 324 -6.86 -13.75 -7.52
CA ASP A 324 -6.91 -15.11 -8.02
C ASP A 324 -5.54 -15.56 -8.54
N GLY A 325 -5.19 -16.80 -8.21
CA GLY A 325 -3.88 -17.39 -8.43
C GLY A 325 -2.87 -17.14 -7.30
N THR A 326 -3.19 -16.37 -6.27
CA THR A 326 -2.32 -16.13 -5.11
C THR A 326 -2.06 -17.42 -4.33
N ASN A 327 -0.79 -17.65 -3.99
CA ASN A 327 -0.38 -18.75 -3.12
C ASN A 327 -0.30 -18.28 -1.67
N VAL A 328 -0.97 -19.01 -0.78
CA VAL A 328 -0.91 -18.82 0.67
C VAL A 328 0.05 -19.86 1.23
N VAL A 329 1.07 -19.41 1.95
CA VAL A 329 2.04 -20.26 2.63
C VAL A 329 1.74 -20.27 4.13
N ARG A 330 1.81 -21.46 4.73
CA ARG A 330 1.52 -21.69 6.14
C ARG A 330 2.71 -22.38 6.79
N ARG A 331 3.21 -21.83 7.89
CA ARG A 331 4.26 -22.44 8.70
C ARG A 331 3.75 -22.64 10.12
N VAL A 332 3.73 -23.90 10.55
CA VAL A 332 3.27 -24.29 11.87
C VAL A 332 4.49 -24.51 12.77
N SER A 333 4.53 -23.81 13.89
CA SER A 333 5.50 -24.00 14.98
C SER A 333 4.74 -24.45 16.22
N LEU A 334 5.12 -25.58 16.79
CA LEU A 334 4.44 -26.22 17.92
C LEU A 334 5.42 -26.42 19.06
N ASP A 335 4.95 -26.17 20.28
CA ASP A 335 5.69 -26.43 21.50
C ASP A 335 5.55 -27.90 21.90
N GLU A 336 6.49 -28.41 22.71
CA GLU A 336 6.32 -29.71 23.36
C GLU A 336 5.17 -29.65 24.37
N LEU A 337 4.27 -30.63 24.33
CA LEU A 337 3.11 -30.66 25.21
C LEU A 337 3.49 -31.32 26.55
N PRO A 338 3.23 -30.64 27.69
CA PRO A 338 3.41 -31.24 29.00
C PRO A 338 2.38 -32.34 29.25
N ALA A 339 2.61 -33.14 30.28
CA ALA A 339 1.75 -34.28 30.59
C ALA A 339 0.32 -33.92 31.00
N THR A 340 0.11 -32.69 31.48
CA THR A 340 -1.21 -32.17 31.83
C THR A 340 -1.31 -30.76 31.30
N LEU A 341 -2.40 -30.43 30.64
CA LEU A 341 -2.58 -29.12 30.04
C LEU A 341 -4.08 -28.78 29.94
N PRO A 342 -4.54 -27.62 30.43
CA PRO A 342 -5.94 -27.21 30.26
C PRO A 342 -6.35 -27.06 28.79
N ALA A 343 -7.64 -27.14 28.50
CA ALA A 343 -8.19 -26.74 27.20
C ALA A 343 -7.96 -25.24 26.98
N GLY A 344 -7.75 -24.84 25.73
CA GLY A 344 -7.46 -23.44 25.35
C GLY A 344 -6.04 -22.98 25.67
N SER A 345 -5.15 -23.89 26.09
CA SER A 345 -3.76 -23.53 26.37
C SER A 345 -3.00 -23.29 25.06
N ARG A 346 -2.27 -22.18 24.97
CA ARG A 346 -1.42 -21.87 23.82
C ARG A 346 -0.24 -22.83 23.75
N VAL A 347 -0.03 -23.42 22.58
CA VAL A 347 0.94 -24.51 22.32
C VAL A 347 1.64 -24.36 20.97
N GLY A 348 1.60 -23.17 20.39
CA GLY A 348 2.25 -22.90 19.12
C GLY A 348 1.72 -21.67 18.40
N THR A 349 2.19 -21.51 17.17
CA THR A 349 1.80 -20.43 16.25
C THR A 349 1.72 -20.97 14.82
N LEU A 350 0.68 -20.56 14.11
CA LEU A 350 0.54 -20.71 12.66
C LEU A 350 0.86 -19.37 12.01
N ALA A 351 2.02 -19.26 11.38
CA ALA A 351 2.39 -18.12 10.55
C ALA A 351 1.80 -18.30 9.14
N ILE A 352 1.08 -17.29 8.65
CA ILE A 352 0.38 -17.28 7.37
C ILE A 352 0.91 -16.13 6.52
N GLU A 353 1.21 -16.42 5.26
CA GLU A 353 1.85 -15.51 4.32
C GLU A 353 1.12 -15.56 2.96
N ALA A 354 0.71 -14.41 2.41
CA ALA A 354 0.11 -14.32 1.07
C ALA A 354 0.45 -12.98 0.41
N GLY A 355 1.40 -12.97 -0.53
CA GLY A 355 1.98 -11.71 -1.03
C GLY A 355 2.60 -10.92 0.12
N ALA A 356 2.16 -9.68 0.30
CA ALA A 356 2.55 -8.82 1.43
C ALA A 356 1.73 -9.08 2.72
N HIS A 357 0.65 -9.87 2.66
CA HIS A 357 -0.09 -10.21 3.87
C HIS A 357 0.71 -11.16 4.76
N ARG A 358 0.63 -10.89 6.07
CA ARG A 358 1.25 -11.65 7.15
C ARG A 358 0.29 -11.74 8.33
N ALA A 359 0.14 -12.92 8.93
CA ALA A 359 -0.56 -13.10 10.20
C ALA A 359 0.08 -14.22 11.02
N ASP A 360 0.22 -14.00 12.32
CA ASP A 360 0.59 -15.03 13.29
C ASP A 360 -0.65 -15.42 14.11
N VAL A 361 -1.10 -16.66 13.95
CA VAL A 361 -2.30 -17.19 14.58
C VAL A 361 -1.91 -18.07 15.76
N PRO A 362 -2.27 -17.70 17.01
CA PRO A 362 -2.06 -18.56 18.16
C PRO A 362 -2.75 -19.91 17.97
N LEU A 363 -2.04 -20.98 18.35
CA LEU A 363 -2.57 -22.34 18.34
C LEU A 363 -2.84 -22.80 19.76
N VAL A 364 -4.02 -23.34 20.00
CA VAL A 364 -4.49 -23.74 21.33
C VAL A 364 -4.98 -25.18 21.36
N THR A 365 -4.88 -25.84 22.50
CA THR A 365 -5.50 -27.17 22.70
C THR A 365 -7.02 -27.08 22.64
N ALA A 366 -7.66 -27.94 21.82
CA ALA A 366 -9.12 -28.00 21.75
C ALA A 366 -9.75 -28.59 23.03
N THR A 367 -9.04 -29.52 23.67
CA THR A 367 -9.45 -30.21 24.89
C THR A 367 -8.31 -30.25 25.89
N ALA A 368 -8.63 -30.52 27.16
CA ALA A 368 -7.62 -30.66 28.20
C ALA A 368 -6.90 -32.01 28.11
N ILE A 369 -5.58 -32.01 28.29
CA ILE A 369 -4.75 -33.21 28.48
C ILE A 369 -4.78 -33.55 29.97
N GLN A 370 -5.32 -34.72 30.31
CA GLN A 370 -5.54 -35.13 31.71
C GLN A 370 -4.29 -35.76 32.33
N GLY A 371 -3.47 -36.40 31.51
CA GLY A 371 -2.23 -37.07 31.91
C GLY A 371 -2.44 -38.54 32.26
N PRO A 372 -1.33 -39.29 32.44
CA PRO A 372 -1.40 -40.72 32.65
C PRO A 372 -2.00 -41.08 34.01
N ASP A 373 -2.89 -42.07 34.01
CA ASP A 373 -3.43 -42.64 35.23
C ASP A 373 -2.38 -43.41 36.05
N THR A 374 -2.73 -43.76 37.28
CA THR A 374 -1.86 -44.50 38.20
C THR A 374 -1.44 -45.86 37.63
N GLY A 375 -2.32 -46.53 36.88
CA GLY A 375 -2.03 -47.81 36.25
C GLY A 375 -0.91 -47.69 35.24
N TRP A 376 -1.02 -46.76 34.29
CA TRP A 376 -0.02 -46.48 33.28
C TRP A 376 1.32 -46.09 33.91
N ARG A 377 1.31 -45.24 34.94
CA ARG A 377 2.55 -44.83 35.63
C ARG A 377 3.32 -46.00 36.24
N LEU A 378 2.60 -47.02 36.71
CA LEU A 378 3.18 -48.22 37.33
C LEU A 378 3.59 -49.29 36.31
N THR A 379 2.92 -49.35 35.15
CA THR A 379 3.09 -50.43 34.15
C THR A 379 3.78 -50.01 32.86
N ARG A 380 4.05 -48.70 32.65
CA ARG A 380 4.77 -48.22 31.47
C ARG A 380 6.10 -48.96 31.30
N GLY A 381 6.40 -49.30 30.03
CA GLY A 381 7.57 -50.09 29.65
C GLY A 381 8.85 -49.61 30.35
N PHE A 382 9.68 -50.56 30.77
CA PHE A 382 10.94 -50.28 31.47
C PHE A 382 11.85 -49.30 30.75
#